data_AF-A0A8J6QER4-F1
#
_entry.id   AF-A0A8J6QER4-F1
#
_cell.length_a   1.000
_cell.length_b   1.000
_cell.length_c   1.000
_cell.angle_alpha   90.00
_cell.angle_beta   90.00
_cell.angle_gamma   90.00
#
_symmetry.space_group_name_H-M   'P 1'
#
loop_
_entity.id
_entity.type
_entity.pdbx_description
1 polymer ?
#
loop_
_entity_poly.entity_id
_entity_poly.type
_entity_poly.pdbx_seq_one_letter_code
_entity_poly.pdbx_strand_id
1 'polypeptide(L)'
;MDDALQALVADLGSGNVLDAEMLEGCAVEPHELDDMDEQQAAIVAAHVFDQLFDHGLAEVVGESADPEAGRWSGTLDAFRFVIERDEVGDLVLDFIPAGK
;
A
#
# COMPACT_ATOMS: atom_id res chain seq x y z
N MET A 1 2.58 -14.91 13.00
CA MET A 1 2.73 -14.63 11.56
C MET A 1 2.41 -15.88 10.80
N ASP A 2 1.48 -15.77 9.87
CA ASP A 2 1.12 -16.82 8.93
C ASP A 2 2.21 -16.90 7.84
N ASP A 3 3.05 -17.94 7.89
CA ASP A 3 4.13 -18.15 6.91
C ASP A 3 3.60 -18.17 5.46
N ALA A 4 2.36 -18.61 5.26
CA ALA A 4 1.69 -18.62 3.97
C ALA A 4 1.40 -17.20 3.45
N LEU A 5 0.95 -16.30 4.33
CA LEU A 5 0.70 -14.90 3.96
C LEU A 5 2.02 -14.20 3.65
N GLN A 6 3.07 -14.43 4.44
CA GLN A 6 4.39 -13.85 4.15
C GLN A 6 4.94 -14.28 2.79
N ALA A 7 4.77 -15.55 2.41
CA ALA A 7 5.16 -16.03 1.09
C ALA A 7 4.31 -15.39 -0.02
N LEU A 8 3.00 -15.25 0.20
CA LEU A 8 2.09 -14.65 -0.78
C LEU A 8 2.37 -13.16 -1.00
N VAL A 9 2.62 -12.42 0.09
CA VAL A 9 3.02 -11.01 0.02
C VAL A 9 4.39 -10.85 -0.64
N ALA A 10 5.33 -11.78 -0.43
CA ALA A 10 6.62 -11.73 -1.11
C ALA A 10 6.51 -12.02 -2.63
N ASP A 11 5.50 -12.77 -3.06
CA ASP A 11 5.30 -13.17 -4.47
C ASP A 11 4.42 -12.17 -5.24
N LEU A 12 3.33 -11.70 -4.61
CA LEU A 12 2.31 -10.83 -5.22
C LEU A 12 2.28 -9.42 -4.65
N GLY A 13 2.96 -9.17 -3.53
CA GLY A 13 2.89 -7.87 -2.85
C GLY A 13 3.77 -6.79 -3.47
N SER A 14 4.55 -7.09 -4.50
CA SER A 14 5.44 -6.12 -5.16
C SER A 14 4.94 -5.73 -6.55
N GLY A 15 5.07 -4.45 -6.90
CA GLY A 15 4.69 -3.94 -8.22
C GLY A 15 3.18 -3.77 -8.45
N ASN A 16 2.39 -3.54 -7.40
CA ASN A 16 0.95 -3.38 -7.53
C ASN A 16 0.60 -1.95 -7.95
N VAL A 17 0.12 -1.76 -9.18
CA VAL A 17 -0.24 -0.42 -9.67
C VAL A 17 -1.58 0.02 -9.08
N LEU A 18 -1.61 1.19 -8.44
CA LEU A 18 -2.79 1.81 -7.85
C LEU A 18 -3.70 2.38 -8.94
N ASP A 19 -4.55 1.51 -9.49
CA ASP A 19 -5.57 1.87 -10.46
C ASP A 19 -6.92 2.16 -9.81
N ALA A 20 -7.81 2.81 -10.58
CA ALA A 20 -9.17 3.11 -10.14
C ALA A 20 -9.97 1.85 -9.75
N GLU A 21 -9.69 0.70 -10.38
CA GLU A 21 -10.31 -0.58 -10.01
C GLU A 21 -9.85 -1.03 -8.61
N MET A 22 -8.57 -0.88 -8.28
CA MET A 22 -8.07 -1.25 -6.95
C MET A 22 -8.55 -0.30 -5.85
N LEU A 23 -8.87 0.94 -6.19
CA LEU A 23 -9.43 1.92 -5.27
C LEU A 23 -10.95 1.88 -5.23
N GLU A 24 -11.61 0.96 -5.95
CA GLU A 24 -13.05 0.85 -5.91
C GLU A 24 -13.52 0.57 -4.46
N GLY A 25 -14.37 1.45 -3.93
CA GLY A 25 -14.84 1.38 -2.54
C GLY A 25 -13.84 1.86 -1.48
N CYS A 26 -12.66 2.34 -1.88
CA CYS A 26 -11.71 3.01 -0.98
C CYS A 26 -12.24 4.39 -0.58
N ALA A 27 -11.78 4.90 0.56
CA ALA A 27 -12.10 6.25 1.01
C ALA A 27 -11.35 7.35 0.24
N VAL A 28 -10.28 7.00 -0.47
CA VAL A 28 -9.42 7.92 -1.21
C VAL A 28 -9.64 7.72 -2.70
N GLU A 29 -9.90 8.82 -3.41
CA GLU A 29 -10.11 8.77 -4.85
C GLU A 29 -8.77 8.68 -5.61
N PRO A 30 -8.74 8.08 -6.83
CA PRO A 30 -7.50 7.91 -7.59
C PRO A 30 -6.76 9.24 -7.87
N HIS A 31 -7.51 10.32 -8.03
CA HIS A 31 -6.98 11.64 -8.31
C HIS A 31 -6.44 12.36 -7.06
N GLU A 32 -6.75 11.87 -5.85
CA GLU A 32 -6.25 12.41 -4.58
C GLU A 32 -5.00 11.69 -4.11
N LEU A 33 -4.64 10.54 -4.70
CA LEU A 33 -3.46 9.77 -4.29
C LEU A 33 -2.17 10.57 -4.39
N ASP A 34 -2.07 11.51 -5.33
CA ASP A 34 -0.87 12.34 -5.50
C ASP A 34 -0.70 13.40 -4.41
N ASP A 35 -1.76 13.74 -3.69
CA ASP A 35 -1.78 14.77 -2.63
C ASP A 35 -2.09 14.15 -1.26
N MET A 36 -2.07 12.82 -1.15
CA MET A 36 -2.48 12.12 0.06
C MET A 36 -1.45 12.24 1.19
N ASP A 37 -1.92 12.30 2.44
CA ASP A 37 -1.06 12.27 3.62
C ASP A 37 -0.63 10.82 3.98
N GLU A 38 0.31 10.66 4.92
CA GLU A 38 0.85 9.34 5.28
C GLU A 38 -0.24 8.39 5.78
N GLN A 39 -1.25 8.92 6.47
CA GLN A 39 -2.34 8.13 7.00
C GLN A 39 -3.31 7.69 5.90
N GLN A 40 -3.54 8.53 4.89
CA GLN A 40 -4.37 8.17 3.72
C GLN A 40 -3.66 7.10 2.88
N ALA A 41 -2.36 7.25 2.67
CA ALA A 41 -1.54 6.23 2.01
C ALA A 41 -1.63 4.87 2.73
N ALA A 42 -1.64 4.87 4.06
CA ALA A 42 -1.81 3.66 4.85
C ALA A 42 -3.21 3.04 4.68
N ILE A 43 -4.28 3.85 4.63
CA ILE A 43 -5.64 3.38 4.37
C ILE A 43 -5.75 2.76 2.97
N VAL A 44 -5.18 3.41 1.96
CA VAL A 44 -5.13 2.91 0.58
C VAL A 44 -4.39 1.58 0.52
N ALA A 45 -3.19 1.51 1.12
CA ALA A 45 -2.41 0.29 1.14
C ALA A 45 -3.14 -0.85 1.86
N ALA A 46 -3.83 -0.56 2.96
CA ALA A 46 -4.63 -1.56 3.68
C ALA A 46 -5.83 -2.07 2.85
N HIS A 47 -6.51 -1.18 2.14
CA HIS A 47 -7.63 -1.53 1.25
C HIS A 47 -7.17 -2.44 0.11
N VAL A 48 -6.05 -2.09 -0.53
CA VAL A 48 -5.47 -2.91 -1.60
C VAL A 48 -5.00 -4.26 -1.07
N PHE A 49 -4.41 -4.29 0.12
CA PHE A 49 -3.97 -5.52 0.76
C PHE A 49 -5.16 -6.48 1.01
N ASP A 50 -6.27 -5.96 1.53
CA ASP A 50 -7.49 -6.74 1.73
C ASP A 50 -8.02 -7.31 0.40
N GLN A 51 -8.03 -6.53 -0.68
CA GLN A 51 -8.46 -7.03 -1.99
C GLN A 51 -7.54 -8.11 -2.58
N LEU A 52 -6.22 -7.97 -2.42
CA LEU A 52 -5.26 -8.91 -3.00
C LEU A 52 -5.20 -10.21 -2.21
N PHE A 53 -5.29 -10.13 -0.88
CA PHE A 53 -5.02 -11.25 0.01
C PHE A 53 -6.25 -11.75 0.79
N ASP A 54 -7.42 -11.11 0.63
CA ASP A 54 -8.64 -11.35 1.41
C ASP A 54 -8.33 -11.35 2.92
N HIS A 55 -7.49 -10.40 3.34
CA HIS A 55 -6.93 -10.36 4.69
C HIS A 55 -7.01 -8.97 5.30
N GLY A 56 -7.91 -8.83 6.28
CA GLY A 56 -8.07 -7.60 7.04
C GLY A 56 -6.90 -7.35 7.99
N LEU A 57 -6.34 -6.14 7.91
CA LEU A 57 -5.26 -5.68 8.78
C LEU A 57 -5.82 -5.02 10.03
N ALA A 58 -5.24 -5.33 11.20
CA ALA A 58 -5.68 -4.77 12.47
C ALA A 58 -5.06 -3.39 12.76
N GLU A 59 -3.80 -3.18 12.35
CA GLU A 59 -3.04 -1.96 12.61
C GLU A 59 -2.51 -1.37 11.30
N VAL A 60 -2.81 -0.09 11.06
CA VAL A 60 -2.49 0.63 9.83
C VAL A 60 -1.98 2.01 10.20
N VAL A 61 -0.69 2.25 9.97
CA VAL A 61 0.00 3.47 10.42
C VAL A 61 0.83 4.04 9.28
N GLY A 62 0.58 5.29 8.92
CA GLY A 62 1.44 6.06 8.03
C GLY A 62 2.71 6.51 8.74
N GLU A 63 3.88 6.34 8.12
CA GLU A 63 5.15 6.83 8.66
C GLU A 63 5.65 8.08 7.94
N SER A 64 5.59 8.12 6.61
CA SER A 64 6.12 9.22 5.80
C SER A 64 5.27 9.43 4.55
N ALA A 65 5.06 10.69 4.20
CA ALA A 65 4.42 11.12 2.96
C ALA A 65 5.23 12.24 2.33
N ASP A 66 5.70 11.99 1.12
CA ASP A 66 6.51 12.88 0.32
C ASP A 66 5.85 13.03 -1.08
N PRO A 67 4.73 13.77 -1.19
CA PRO A 67 4.01 13.95 -2.46
C PRO A 67 4.88 14.62 -3.53
N GLU A 68 5.82 15.48 -3.15
CA GLU A 68 6.79 16.09 -4.05
C GLU A 68 7.75 15.06 -4.66
N ALA A 69 8.16 14.06 -3.87
CA ALA A 69 8.97 12.94 -4.34
C ALA A 69 8.11 11.85 -4.98
N GLY A 70 6.79 11.93 -4.86
CA GLY A 70 5.85 10.87 -5.23
C GLY A 70 6.08 9.61 -4.42
N ARG A 71 6.34 9.73 -3.11
CA ARG A 71 6.65 8.57 -2.26
C ARG A 71 5.89 8.61 -0.95
N TRP A 72 5.29 7.49 -0.56
CA TRP A 72 4.63 7.31 0.72
C TRP A 72 5.06 5.98 1.34
N SER A 73 5.07 5.90 2.66
CA SER A 73 5.42 4.66 3.36
C SER A 73 4.82 4.59 4.74
N GLY A 74 4.70 3.37 5.24
CA GLY A 74 4.22 3.12 6.59
C GLY A 74 4.16 1.63 6.89
N THR A 75 3.46 1.28 7.95
CA THR A 75 3.35 -0.10 8.44
C THR A 75 1.92 -0.57 8.52
N LEU A 76 1.72 -1.83 8.11
CA LEU A 76 0.48 -2.59 8.13
C LEU A 76 0.70 -3.83 8.98
N ASP A 77 0.37 -3.77 10.27
CA ASP A 77 0.58 -4.86 11.23
C ASP A 77 2.04 -5.39 11.19
N ALA A 78 2.24 -6.57 10.60
CA ALA A 78 3.53 -7.24 10.40
C ALA A 78 4.27 -6.88 9.10
N PHE A 79 3.74 -5.96 8.31
CA PHE A 79 4.22 -5.61 6.99
C PHE A 79 4.52 -4.12 6.91
N ARG A 80 5.41 -3.74 6.00
CA ARG A 80 5.65 -2.36 5.62
C ARG A 80 5.11 -2.17 4.20
N PHE A 81 4.50 -1.03 3.94
CA PHE A 81 4.11 -0.65 2.59
C PHE A 81 4.95 0.53 2.12
N VAL A 82 5.20 0.57 0.82
CA VAL A 82 5.84 1.69 0.13
C VAL A 82 5.02 1.95 -1.13
N ILE A 83 4.57 3.19 -1.28
CA ILE A 83 3.97 3.67 -2.52
C ILE A 83 5.00 4.59 -3.16
N GLU A 84 5.33 4.35 -4.41
CA GLU A 84 6.20 5.24 -5.17
C GLU A 84 5.66 5.49 -6.58
N ARG A 85 5.89 6.70 -7.08
CA ARG A 85 5.53 7.06 -8.44
C ARG A 85 6.62 6.58 -9.40
N ASP A 86 6.25 5.73 -10.35
CA ASP A 86 7.15 5.22 -11.38
C ASP A 86 7.43 6.28 -12.47
N GLU A 87 8.37 5.99 -13.39
CA GLU A 87 8.80 6.88 -14.48
C GLU A 87 7.64 7.28 -15.43
N VAL A 88 6.59 6.47 -15.50
CA VAL A 88 5.39 6.72 -16.33
C VAL A 88 4.37 7.62 -15.62
N GLY A 89 4.52 7.84 -14.30
CA GLY A 89 3.61 8.62 -13.48
C GLY A 89 2.58 7.79 -12.69
N ASP A 90 2.60 6.48 -12.84
CA ASP A 90 1.73 5.56 -12.10
C ASP A 90 2.23 5.35 -10.67
N LEU A 91 1.30 5.23 -9.73
CA LEU A 91 1.63 4.95 -8.34
C LEU A 91 1.70 3.44 -8.13
N VAL A 92 2.86 2.96 -7.72
CA VAL A 92 3.13 1.54 -7.49
C VAL A 92 3.22 1.30 -6.00
N LEU A 93 2.51 0.28 -5.53
CA LEU A 93 2.45 -0.16 -4.15
C LEU A 93 3.24 -1.48 -3.99
N ASP A 94 4.18 -1.44 -3.06
CA ASP A 94 5.01 -2.55 -2.66
C ASP A 94 4.82 -2.87 -1.18
N PHE A 95 4.52 -4.13 -0.89
CA PHE A 95 4.42 -4.69 0.44
C PHE A 95 5.67 -5.49 0.77
N ILE A 96 6.31 -5.11 1.87
CA ILE A 96 7.55 -5.68 2.35
C ILE A 96 7.23 -6.37 3.68
N PRO A 97 7.42 -7.69 3.81
CA PRO A 97 7.29 -8.34 5.11
C PRO A 97 8.29 -7.72 6.09
N ALA A 98 7.85 -7.32 7.28
CA ALA A 98 8.74 -6.87 8.33
C ALA A 98 9.51 -8.11 8.82
N GLY A 99 10.64 -8.38 8.16
CA GLY A 99 11.50 -9.51 8.45
C GLY A 99 11.99 -9.44 9.90
N LYS A 100 11.81 -10.56 10.60
CA LYS A 100 12.33 -10.80 11.96
C LYS A 100 13.85 -10.93 11.98
#